data_AF-A0A434FK33-F1
#
_entry.id   AF-A0A434FK33-F1
#
_cell.length_a   1.000
_cell.length_b   1.000
_cell.length_c   1.000
_cell.angle_alpha   90.00
_cell.angle_beta   90.00
_cell.angle_gamma   90.00
#
_symmetry.space_group_name_H-M   'P 1'
#
loop_
_entity.id
_entity.type
_entity.pdbx_description
1 polymer ?
#
loop_
_entity_poly.entity_id
_entity_poly.type
_entity_poly.pdbx_seq_one_letter_code
_entity_poly.pdbx_strand_id
1 'polypeptide(L)'
;MPLDPGNRELEPQALHKARKHRRCVLRVDGFRHGIFGLGTVKDRRKTRHVRRLTDGRGVDTAYDGIGGDMLLKTLACVRPFGIVASIGQAAGPIAPLNIEEVGPRRSLSLARPSFMAYSADMKLYRVAAEAVVAAMRLGIASTIGATYALQDAAQAHADLEAGRSMGSLLLVP
;
A
#
# COMPACT_ATOMS: atom_id res chain seq x y z
N MET A 1 -5.72 9.77 16.81
CA MET A 1 -5.17 8.61 17.53
C MET A 1 -3.69 8.88 17.72
N PRO A 2 -3.19 9.09 18.95
CA PRO A 2 -1.79 9.49 19.17
C PRO A 2 -0.86 8.29 18.94
N LEU A 3 0.29 8.54 18.33
CA LEU A 3 1.35 7.56 18.08
C LEU A 3 2.19 7.39 19.36
N ASP A 4 2.41 6.14 19.78
CA ASP A 4 3.19 5.73 20.95
C ASP A 4 4.70 6.03 20.75
N PRO A 5 5.39 6.69 21.71
CA PRO A 5 6.80 7.11 21.58
C PRO A 5 7.86 6.01 21.79
N GLY A 6 7.49 4.73 21.82
CA GLY A 6 8.43 3.61 22.00
C GLY A 6 9.29 3.27 20.78
N ASN A 7 10.26 4.13 20.44
CA ASN A 7 11.25 3.93 19.38
C ASN A 7 12.30 2.88 19.82
N ARG A 8 12.30 1.69 19.21
CA ARG A 8 13.42 0.73 19.24
C ARG A 8 13.85 0.42 17.81
N GLU A 9 15.16 0.41 17.62
CA GLU A 9 15.91 0.37 16.36
C GLU A 9 15.37 -0.64 15.33
N LEU A 10 15.24 -0.18 14.09
CA LEU A 10 14.84 -0.96 12.92
C LEU A 10 15.98 -1.94 12.53
N GLU A 11 15.79 -3.24 12.78
CA GLU A 11 16.73 -4.27 12.33
C GLU A 11 16.75 -4.40 10.79
N PRO A 12 17.90 -4.21 10.10
CA PRO A 12 18.02 -4.18 8.64
C PRO A 12 17.62 -5.47 7.91
N GLN A 13 17.43 -6.58 8.63
CA GLN A 13 17.29 -7.92 8.07
C GLN A 13 15.90 -8.19 7.46
N ALA A 14 14.87 -7.44 7.84
CA ALA A 14 13.50 -7.63 7.35
C ALA A 14 13.31 -7.21 5.87
N LEU A 15 14.16 -6.30 5.36
CA LEU A 15 14.04 -5.75 4.01
C LEU A 15 14.65 -6.66 2.91
N HIS A 16 15.62 -7.50 3.26
CA HIS A 16 16.44 -8.23 2.28
C HIS A 16 15.71 -9.40 1.59
N LYS A 17 14.69 -10.00 2.23
CA LYS A 17 13.94 -11.14 1.66
C LYS A 17 12.94 -10.77 0.56
N ALA A 18 12.74 -9.48 0.28
CA ALA A 18 11.85 -9.00 -0.78
C ALA A 18 12.40 -9.21 -2.21
N ARG A 19 13.68 -9.58 -2.36
CA ARG A 19 14.39 -9.52 -3.65
C ARG A 19 14.08 -10.63 -4.66
N LYS A 20 13.51 -11.78 -4.27
CA LYS A 20 13.41 -12.94 -5.19
C LYS A 20 12.00 -13.43 -5.53
N HIS A 21 10.98 -13.00 -4.78
CA HIS A 21 9.60 -13.39 -5.04
C HIS A 21 8.68 -12.17 -4.94
N ARG A 22 7.78 -12.01 -5.92
CA ARG A 22 6.73 -10.97 -6.02
C ARG A 22 5.70 -11.03 -4.87
N ARG A 23 6.14 -11.21 -3.63
CA ARG A 23 5.33 -11.50 -2.45
C ARG A 23 6.01 -10.88 -1.24
N CYS A 24 5.49 -9.76 -0.76
CA CYS A 24 5.88 -9.20 0.52
C CYS A 24 4.66 -9.19 1.45
N VAL A 25 4.70 -10.05 2.46
CA VAL A 25 3.97 -9.77 3.71
C VAL A 25 5.04 -9.26 4.66
N LEU A 26 4.98 -7.95 4.93
CA LEU A 26 5.89 -7.28 5.83
C LEU A 26 5.22 -7.22 7.19
N ARG A 27 5.83 -7.83 8.19
CA ARG A 27 5.54 -7.48 9.57
C ARG A 27 6.19 -6.10 9.78
N VAL A 28 5.37 -5.07 9.90
CA VAL A 28 5.83 -3.70 10.18
C VAL A 28 5.64 -3.50 11.67
N ASP A 29 6.66 -3.07 12.41
CA ASP A 29 6.52 -2.83 13.84
C ASP A 29 5.36 -1.86 14.14
N GLY A 30 4.57 -2.19 15.17
CA GLY A 30 3.28 -1.55 15.47
C GLY A 30 2.06 -2.16 14.74
N PHE A 31 2.27 -2.98 13.69
CA PHE A 31 1.21 -3.71 12.98
C PHE A 31 1.52 -5.21 12.99
N ARG A 32 0.60 -6.05 13.52
CA ARG A 32 0.84 -7.50 13.55
C ARG A 32 1.03 -8.11 12.16
N HIS A 33 0.41 -7.54 11.11
CA HIS A 33 0.60 -7.94 9.72
C HIS A 33 0.37 -6.76 8.75
N GLY A 34 1.36 -6.39 7.94
CA GLY A 34 1.23 -5.51 6.78
C GLY A 34 1.34 -6.30 5.48
N ILE A 35 0.37 -6.19 4.59
CA ILE A 35 0.40 -6.90 3.30
C ILE A 35 0.53 -5.85 2.20
N PHE A 36 1.73 -5.74 1.63
CA PHE A 36 2.04 -4.81 0.54
C PHE A 36 2.24 -5.58 -0.76
N GLY A 37 1.42 -5.29 -1.77
CA GLY A 37 1.66 -5.76 -3.14
C GLY A 37 1.49 -7.27 -3.35
N LEU A 38 0.25 -7.72 -3.57
CA LEU A 38 0.01 -8.98 -4.29
C LEU A 38 -0.01 -8.68 -5.79
N GLY A 39 1.10 -8.19 -6.32
CA GLY A 39 1.34 -8.11 -7.75
C GLY A 39 1.44 -9.53 -8.32
N THR A 40 0.56 -9.87 -9.28
CA THR A 40 0.60 -11.07 -10.13
C THR A 40 0.18 -12.43 -9.55
N VAL A 41 -0.48 -12.51 -8.39
CA VAL A 41 -1.22 -13.75 -8.04
C VAL A 41 -2.61 -13.67 -8.66
N LYS A 42 -2.92 -14.58 -9.61
CA LYS A 42 -4.27 -14.77 -10.16
C LYS A 42 -5.31 -14.84 -9.04
N ASP A 43 -6.12 -13.79 -9.01
CA ASP A 43 -7.40 -13.54 -8.36
C ASP A 43 -7.77 -14.34 -7.08
N ARG A 44 -8.04 -15.65 -7.18
CA ARG A 44 -8.72 -16.42 -6.13
C ARG A 44 -7.84 -16.85 -4.95
N ARG A 45 -6.53 -16.61 -4.99
CA ARG A 45 -5.58 -17.08 -3.95
C ARG A 45 -5.23 -16.03 -2.88
N LYS A 46 -5.59 -14.75 -3.09
CA LYS A 46 -5.17 -13.63 -2.23
C LYS A 46 -5.77 -13.71 -0.83
N THR A 47 -7.10 -13.76 -0.71
CA THR A 47 -7.77 -13.86 0.61
C THR A 47 -7.36 -15.12 1.37
N ARG A 48 -7.29 -16.27 0.69
CA ARG A 48 -6.83 -17.53 1.31
C ARG A 48 -5.39 -17.43 1.81
N HIS A 49 -4.53 -16.72 1.07
CA HIS A 49 -3.15 -16.49 1.49
C HIS A 49 -3.07 -15.60 2.73
N VAL A 50 -3.81 -14.48 2.73
CA VAL A 50 -3.92 -13.60 3.91
C VAL A 50 -4.42 -14.38 5.12
N ARG A 51 -5.49 -15.15 4.96
CA ARG A 51 -6.05 -16.00 6.02
C ARG A 51 -4.99 -16.96 6.57
N ARG A 52 -4.24 -17.65 5.72
CA ARG A 52 -3.18 -18.56 6.17
C ARG A 52 -2.08 -17.86 6.95
N LEU A 53 -1.70 -16.65 6.55
CA LEU A 53 -0.65 -15.89 7.23
C LEU A 53 -1.12 -15.21 8.51
N THR A 54 -2.42 -15.18 8.76
CA THR A 54 -3.04 -14.47 9.89
C THR A 54 -3.87 -15.42 10.76
N ASP A 55 -3.64 -16.72 10.68
CA ASP A 55 -4.39 -17.76 11.40
C ASP A 55 -5.92 -17.60 11.26
N GLY A 56 -6.35 -17.27 10.05
CA GLY A 56 -7.76 -17.04 9.70
C GLY A 56 -8.31 -15.67 10.08
N ARG A 57 -7.60 -14.87 10.88
CA ARG A 57 -8.11 -13.59 11.43
C ARG A 57 -8.28 -12.51 10.37
N GLY A 58 -7.34 -12.39 9.42
CA GLY A 58 -7.23 -11.27 8.51
C GLY A 58 -6.42 -10.12 9.09
N VAL A 59 -6.24 -9.06 8.29
CA VAL A 59 -5.43 -7.88 8.68
C VAL A 59 -6.27 -6.83 9.39
N ASP A 60 -5.65 -6.05 10.28
CA ASP A 60 -6.27 -4.89 10.94
C ASP A 60 -6.62 -3.78 9.95
N THR A 61 -5.67 -3.46 9.07
CA THR A 61 -5.75 -2.40 8.07
C THR A 61 -5.26 -2.91 6.72
N ALA A 62 -5.94 -2.51 5.64
CA ALA A 62 -5.48 -2.75 4.27
C ALA A 62 -5.49 -1.47 3.44
N TYR A 63 -4.48 -1.30 2.58
CA TYR A 63 -4.37 -0.19 1.64
C TYR A 63 -4.56 -0.71 0.22
N ASP A 64 -5.52 -0.16 -0.52
CA ASP A 64 -5.83 -0.55 -1.90
C ASP A 64 -5.45 0.56 -2.89
N GLY A 65 -4.38 0.33 -3.64
CA GLY A 65 -3.98 1.20 -4.76
C GLY A 65 -4.55 0.77 -6.11
N ILE A 66 -5.22 -0.39 -6.19
CA ILE A 66 -5.59 -1.01 -7.46
C ILE A 66 -7.01 -0.61 -7.89
N GLY A 67 -7.99 -0.59 -6.97
CA GLY A 67 -9.38 -0.28 -7.31
C GLY A 67 -10.07 -1.36 -8.15
N GLY A 68 -11.13 -0.99 -8.88
CA GLY A 68 -12.00 -1.94 -9.58
C GLY A 68 -12.49 -3.07 -8.68
N ASP A 69 -12.53 -4.29 -9.21
CA ASP A 69 -12.90 -5.50 -8.46
C ASP A 69 -11.90 -5.88 -7.36
N MET A 70 -10.69 -5.28 -7.36
CA MET A 70 -9.69 -5.56 -6.33
C MET A 70 -10.12 -5.02 -4.97
N LEU A 71 -10.89 -3.92 -4.92
CA LEU A 71 -11.33 -3.36 -3.66
C LEU A 71 -12.17 -4.35 -2.83
N LEU A 72 -13.10 -5.06 -3.48
CA LEU A 72 -13.91 -6.09 -2.82
C LEU A 72 -13.05 -7.23 -2.25
N LYS A 73 -12.00 -7.61 -2.97
CA LYS A 73 -11.04 -8.64 -2.55
C LYS A 73 -10.20 -8.15 -1.37
N THR A 74 -9.82 -6.88 -1.37
CA THR A 74 -9.13 -6.23 -0.26
C THR A 74 -10.01 -6.18 0.99
N LEU A 75 -11.28 -5.79 0.87
CA LEU A 75 -12.26 -5.83 1.97
C LEU A 75 -12.40 -7.24 2.56
N ALA A 76 -12.39 -8.28 1.72
CA ALA A 76 -12.44 -9.67 2.18
C ALA A 76 -11.18 -10.15 2.92
N CYS A 77 -10.05 -9.41 2.85
CA CYS A 77 -8.81 -9.74 3.56
C CYS A 77 -8.76 -9.19 4.99
N VAL A 78 -9.64 -8.23 5.32
CA VAL A 78 -9.65 -7.53 6.60
C VAL A 78 -10.37 -8.36 7.67
N ARG A 79 -9.96 -8.20 8.93
CA ARG A 79 -10.64 -8.80 10.09
C ARG A 79 -11.99 -8.10 10.37
N PRO A 80 -12.87 -8.68 11.20
CA PRO A 80 -14.01 -7.94 11.74
C PRO A 80 -13.58 -6.63 12.38
N PHE A 81 -14.31 -5.53 12.13
CA PHE A 81 -14.01 -4.18 12.61
C PHE A 81 -12.65 -3.62 12.16
N GLY A 82 -12.10 -4.10 11.05
CA GLY A 82 -10.91 -3.52 10.45
C GLY A 82 -11.23 -2.47 9.39
N ILE A 83 -10.19 -1.81 8.90
CA ILE A 83 -10.30 -0.66 7.99
C ILE A 83 -9.61 -0.91 6.64
N VAL A 84 -10.24 -0.45 5.56
CA VAL A 84 -9.64 -0.35 4.24
C VAL A 84 -9.48 1.11 3.86
N ALA A 85 -8.28 1.50 3.44
CA ALA A 85 -8.02 2.78 2.78
C ALA A 85 -7.87 2.53 1.27
N SER A 86 -8.86 2.95 0.48
CA SER A 86 -8.76 2.93 -0.98
C SER A 86 -8.08 4.21 -1.44
N ILE A 87 -6.87 4.09 -1.98
CA ILE A 87 -6.00 5.22 -2.33
C ILE A 87 -5.84 5.39 -3.84
N GLY A 88 -6.04 4.33 -4.63
CA GLY A 88 -5.83 4.34 -6.08
C GLY A 88 -6.89 3.56 -6.87
N GLN A 89 -6.80 3.66 -8.19
CA GLN A 89 -7.70 3.00 -9.14
C GLN A 89 -6.98 2.61 -10.44
N ALA A 90 -5.76 2.06 -10.31
CA ALA A 90 -4.92 1.66 -11.46
C ALA A 90 -5.58 0.61 -12.38
N ALA A 91 -6.51 -0.21 -11.85
CA ALA A 91 -7.29 -1.16 -12.63
C ALA A 91 -8.57 -0.55 -13.25
N GLY A 92 -8.77 0.75 -13.11
CA GLY A 92 -9.97 1.46 -13.57
C GLY A 92 -10.99 1.72 -12.46
N PRO A 93 -12.18 2.25 -12.84
CA PRO A 93 -13.20 2.70 -11.91
C PRO A 93 -13.66 1.61 -10.94
N ILE A 94 -13.95 2.02 -9.70
CA ILE A 94 -14.51 1.14 -8.67
C ILE A 94 -16.02 1.05 -8.87
N ALA A 95 -16.56 -0.16 -8.98
CA ALA A 95 -18.00 -0.39 -9.08
C ALA A 95 -18.74 0.09 -7.82
N PRO A 96 -20.02 0.50 -7.92
CA PRO A 96 -20.80 0.91 -6.76
C PRO A 96 -20.79 -0.14 -5.64
N LEU A 97 -20.46 0.30 -4.43
CA LEU A 97 -20.46 -0.55 -3.25
C LEU A 97 -21.82 -0.40 -2.55
N ASN A 98 -22.53 -1.52 -2.34
CA ASN A 98 -23.70 -1.51 -1.48
C ASN A 98 -23.26 -1.32 -0.02
N ILE A 99 -23.58 -0.16 0.56
CA ILE A 99 -23.21 0.20 1.94
C ILE A 99 -23.86 -0.75 2.95
N GLU A 100 -25.05 -1.25 2.67
CA GLU A 100 -25.76 -2.19 3.53
C GLU A 100 -24.99 -3.50 3.72
N GLU A 101 -24.11 -3.88 2.78
CA GLU A 101 -23.29 -5.08 2.89
C GLU A 101 -22.03 -4.88 3.76
N VAL A 102 -21.64 -3.65 4.07
CA VAL A 102 -20.41 -3.36 4.83
C VAL A 102 -20.48 -3.92 6.26
N GLY A 103 -21.64 -3.78 6.91
CA GLY A 103 -21.94 -4.34 8.23
C GLY A 103 -21.91 -5.87 8.23
N PRO A 104 -22.81 -6.54 7.49
CA PRO A 104 -22.92 -8.01 7.43
C PRO A 104 -21.63 -8.72 6.99
N ARG A 105 -20.79 -8.07 6.17
CA ARG A 105 -19.51 -8.68 5.75
C ARG A 105 -18.55 -8.91 6.92
N ARG A 106 -18.40 -7.91 7.81
CA ARG A 106 -17.40 -7.88 8.91
C ARG A 106 -17.45 -6.60 9.77
N SER A 107 -18.48 -5.77 9.68
CA SER A 107 -18.53 -4.44 10.33
C SER A 107 -17.32 -3.57 9.95
N LEU A 108 -17.04 -3.48 8.65
CA LEU A 108 -15.82 -2.84 8.14
C LEU A 108 -15.92 -1.31 8.14
N SER A 109 -14.77 -0.65 8.17
CA SER A 109 -14.64 0.77 7.82
C SER A 109 -13.96 0.93 6.46
N LEU A 110 -14.45 1.87 5.64
CA LEU A 110 -13.84 2.21 4.36
C LEU A 110 -13.53 3.71 4.34
N ALA A 111 -12.27 4.03 4.05
CA ALA A 111 -11.81 5.40 3.83
C ALA A 111 -11.36 5.58 2.37
N ARG A 112 -11.74 6.70 1.77
CA ARG A 112 -11.29 7.13 0.44
C ARG A 112 -10.59 8.49 0.55
N PRO A 113 -9.37 8.53 1.11
CA PRO A 113 -8.64 9.79 1.25
C PRO A 113 -8.30 10.37 -0.12
N SER A 114 -8.39 11.70 -0.26
CA SER A 114 -7.96 12.42 -1.45
C SER A 114 -6.63 13.11 -1.17
N PHE A 115 -5.59 12.73 -1.91
CA PHE A 115 -4.31 13.43 -1.84
C PHE A 115 -4.46 14.89 -2.25
N MET A 116 -5.20 15.17 -3.33
CA MET A 116 -5.41 16.55 -3.81
C MET A 116 -6.10 17.43 -2.77
N ALA A 117 -7.12 16.91 -2.08
CA ALA A 117 -7.81 17.66 -1.03
C ALA A 117 -6.89 17.89 0.18
N TYR A 118 -6.09 16.89 0.54
CA TYR A 118 -5.15 16.99 1.66
C TYR A 118 -4.03 17.99 1.36
N SER A 119 -3.48 18.00 0.14
CA SER A 119 -2.43 18.93 -0.28
C SER A 119 -2.92 20.36 -0.46
N ALA A 120 -4.22 20.57 -0.67
CA ALA A 120 -4.81 21.90 -0.78
C ALA A 120 -4.86 22.64 0.57
N ASP A 121 -4.86 21.92 1.69
CA ASP A 121 -4.73 22.51 3.02
C ASP A 121 -3.25 22.60 3.42
N MET A 122 -2.72 23.81 3.44
CA MET A 122 -1.30 24.06 3.75
C MET A 122 -0.89 23.62 5.16
N LYS A 123 -1.78 23.63 6.15
CA LYS A 123 -1.44 23.18 7.51
C LYS A 123 -1.30 21.66 7.51
N LEU A 124 -2.25 20.95 6.92
CA LEU A 124 -2.20 19.49 6.80
C LEU A 124 -1.01 19.04 5.95
N TYR A 125 -0.79 19.69 4.81
CA TYR A 125 0.33 19.38 3.92
C TYR A 125 1.69 19.49 4.64
N ARG A 126 1.90 20.54 5.44
CA ARG A 126 3.13 20.71 6.23
C ARG A 126 3.35 19.58 7.22
N VAL A 127 2.31 19.22 7.99
CA VAL A 127 2.38 18.11 8.96
C VAL A 127 2.74 16.80 8.26
N ALA A 128 2.13 16.50 7.10
CA ALA A 128 2.47 15.30 6.35
C ALA A 128 3.89 15.33 5.77
N ALA A 129 4.34 16.48 5.24
CA ALA A 129 5.69 16.62 4.72
C ALA A 129 6.75 16.43 5.81
N GLU A 130 6.54 17.01 7.00
CA GLU A 130 7.41 16.81 8.17
C GLU A 130 7.47 15.34 8.59
N ALA A 131 6.32 14.64 8.62
CA ALA A 131 6.27 13.23 8.93
C ALA A 131 7.04 12.36 7.91
N VAL A 132 6.92 12.67 6.61
CA VAL A 132 7.67 11.96 5.55
C VAL A 132 9.18 12.21 5.68
N VAL A 133 9.60 13.46 5.91
CA VAL A 133 11.03 13.79 6.12
C VAL A 133 11.58 13.08 7.36
N ALA A 134 10.81 13.04 8.45
CA ALA A 134 11.20 12.30 9.65
C ALA A 134 11.34 10.80 9.37
N ALA A 135 10.41 10.19 8.63
CA ALA A 135 10.50 8.80 8.21
C ALA A 135 11.75 8.52 7.35
N MET A 136 12.09 9.43 6.42
CA MET A 136 13.31 9.32 5.61
C MET A 136 14.57 9.35 6.47
N ARG A 137 14.61 10.19 7.52
CA ARG A 137 15.73 10.22 8.47
C ARG A 137 15.88 8.92 9.27
N LEU A 138 14.79 8.17 9.45
CA LEU A 138 14.79 6.82 10.03
C LEU A 138 15.15 5.72 9.02
N GLY A 139 15.52 6.08 7.79
CA GLY A 139 15.91 5.13 6.75
C GLY A 139 14.76 4.60 5.89
N ILE A 140 13.53 5.11 6.07
CA ILE A 140 12.40 4.77 5.19
C ILE A 140 12.53 5.56 3.89
N ALA A 141 13.06 4.92 2.86
CA ALA A 141 13.24 5.52 1.54
C ALA A 141 12.68 4.63 0.43
N SER A 142 12.32 5.24 -0.71
CA SER A 142 11.96 4.49 -1.91
C SER A 142 13.19 3.80 -2.50
N THR A 143 12.99 2.60 -3.05
CA THR A 143 14.02 1.92 -3.84
C THR A 143 14.01 2.46 -5.26
N ILE A 144 15.18 2.87 -5.77
CA ILE A 144 15.33 3.22 -7.18
C ILE A 144 15.34 1.93 -7.99
N GLY A 145 14.34 1.78 -8.85
CA GLY A 145 14.14 0.59 -9.68
C GLY A 145 14.97 0.61 -10.96
N ALA A 146 15.01 1.78 -11.60
CA ALA A 146 15.83 2.03 -12.78
C ALA A 146 16.12 3.52 -12.91
N THR A 147 17.16 3.82 -13.67
CA THR A 147 17.61 5.16 -13.98
C THR A 147 17.71 5.30 -15.49
N TYR A 148 17.17 6.38 -16.03
CA TYR A 148 17.19 6.71 -17.45
C TYR A 148 17.79 8.11 -17.60
N ALA A 149 18.42 8.39 -18.74
CA ALA A 149 18.73 9.77 -19.10
C ALA A 149 17.43 10.54 -19.37
N LEU A 150 17.43 11.86 -19.18
CA LEU A 150 16.24 12.69 -19.35
C LEU A 150 15.70 12.61 -20.78
N GLN A 151 16.59 12.51 -21.79
CA GLN A 151 16.17 12.30 -23.17
C GLN A 151 15.41 10.99 -23.41
N ASP A 152 15.55 10.00 -22.52
CA ASP A 152 14.91 8.69 -22.62
C ASP A 152 13.59 8.61 -21.83
N ALA A 153 13.00 9.76 -21.45
CA ALA A 153 11.76 9.82 -20.67
C ALA A 153 10.60 9.03 -21.31
N ALA A 154 10.51 9.00 -22.64
CA ALA A 154 9.50 8.20 -23.34
C ALA A 154 9.63 6.70 -23.05
N GLN A 155 10.87 6.18 -23.03
CA GLN A 155 11.13 4.78 -22.69
C GLN A 155 10.81 4.49 -21.22
N ALA A 156 11.18 5.41 -20.32
CA ALA A 156 10.86 5.29 -18.90
C ALA A 156 9.34 5.18 -18.66
N HIS A 157 8.54 6.00 -19.34
CA HIS A 157 7.07 5.91 -19.28
C HIS A 157 6.54 4.59 -19.86
N ALA A 158 7.04 4.17 -21.02
CA ALA A 158 6.62 2.91 -21.64
C ALA A 158 6.93 1.70 -20.74
N ASP A 159 8.06 1.71 -20.03
CA ASP A 159 8.43 0.68 -19.06
C ASP A 159 7.55 0.71 -17.81
N LEU A 160 7.20 1.90 -17.33
CA LEU A 160 6.28 2.09 -16.21
C LEU A 160 4.87 1.57 -16.54
N GLU A 161 4.32 1.96 -17.68
CA GLU A 161 2.97 1.55 -18.13
C GLU A 161 2.89 0.05 -18.38
N ALA A 162 3.94 -0.55 -18.95
CA ALA A 162 4.02 -1.99 -19.16
C ALA A 162 4.26 -2.79 -17.86
N GLY A 163 4.45 -2.12 -16.72
CA GLY A 163 4.73 -2.76 -15.44
C GLY A 163 6.06 -3.51 -15.42
N ARG A 164 7.05 -3.07 -16.22
CA ARG A 164 8.40 -3.65 -16.27
C ARG A 164 9.31 -3.13 -15.17
N SER A 165 8.94 -2.04 -14.50
CA SER A 165 9.68 -1.44 -13.40
C SER A 165 9.07 -1.78 -12.02
N MET A 166 9.91 -1.75 -10.98
CA MET A 166 9.50 -1.81 -9.58
C MET A 166 10.28 -0.78 -8.78
N GLY A 167 9.62 -0.01 -7.93
CA GLY A 167 10.24 1.12 -7.24
C GLY A 167 10.15 2.40 -8.07
N SER A 168 10.89 3.43 -7.66
CA SER A 168 10.91 4.72 -8.36
C SER A 168 11.77 4.63 -9.63
N LEU A 169 11.28 5.25 -10.72
CA LEU A 169 12.11 5.54 -11.89
C LEU A 169 12.73 6.91 -11.74
N LEU A 170 14.03 7.02 -11.99
CA LEU A 170 14.77 8.29 -11.93
C LEU A 170 15.16 8.74 -13.33
N LEU A 171 14.83 9.98 -13.68
CA LEU A 171 15.34 10.64 -14.87
C LEU A 171 16.52 11.53 -14.47
N VAL A 172 17.66 11.36 -15.14
CA VAL A 172 18.90 12.10 -14.87
C VAL A 172 19.20 13.03 -16.05
N PRO A 173 19.43 14.33 -15.82
CA PRO A 173 19.76 15.30 -16.87
C PRO A 173 20.96 14.92 -17.73
#